data_AF-A0A1S3X4F7-F1
#
_entry.id   AF-A0A1S3X4F7-F1
#
_cell.length_a   1.000
_cell.length_b   1.000
_cell.length_c   1.000
_cell.angle_alpha   90.00
_cell.angle_beta   90.00
_cell.angle_gamma   90.00
#
_symmetry.space_group_name_H-M   'P 1'
#
loop_
_entity.id
_entity.type
_entity.pdbx_description
1 polymer ?
#
loop_
_entity_poly.entity_id
_entity_poly.type
_entity_poly.pdbx_seq_one_letter_code
_entity_poly.pdbx_strand_id
1 'polypeptide(L)'
;MEKLSRTIEAKDISDDKNESPDTIDADKPKSSLALSTHKLYHLLSRIPPLEGSDGKSEYDMWNGAGIFAGKENDKGHSGKQCKDESSNIKVLSPANIAKKMKLKFTKAWISFLRLPLPIDVYKEVLVNLHQVVIPYLSNPLMLCDFLTRSYDIGGVVSVMALSSLFVLMTQHGLEYPNFYEKLYALLEPSIFMAKHRAKFFQLLDSCLRSPLLPAYLAAAFCKKLSRLSLAVPPSGALVIVALIHNLLRRHPSINCLVHQEDGDETTKDITEAERETDDSIEDSSASREISNINPGIDLFDDKQTDPLKANAMRSSLWEVDTLRRHYCPPVSRFVLSLENDLTIRAKTTEVAVKDFSSGSYATIFGDEIRRRVKQVPLAFYTATPAKLFSESDFPGWTFKLKDEDNTAVLDNTSKENGHISAKRSRVESS
;
A
#
# COMPACT_ATOMS: atom_id res chain seq x y z
N MET A 1 7.56 -9.48 31.29
CA MET A 1 7.82 -8.37 30.35
C MET A 1 8.81 -7.38 30.94
N GLU A 2 8.42 -6.57 31.91
CA GLU A 2 9.29 -5.52 32.48
C GLU A 2 10.58 -6.05 33.16
N LYS A 3 10.53 -7.23 33.79
CA LYS A 3 11.75 -7.89 34.31
C LYS A 3 12.67 -8.37 33.18
N LEU A 4 12.11 -8.88 32.08
CA LEU A 4 12.87 -9.38 30.93
C LEU A 4 13.51 -8.23 30.15
N SER A 5 12.80 -7.11 29.97
CA SER A 5 13.36 -5.92 29.30
C SER A 5 14.52 -5.32 30.10
N ARG A 6 14.37 -5.19 31.43
CA ARG A 6 15.45 -4.67 32.30
C ARG A 6 16.68 -5.58 32.35
N THR A 7 16.51 -6.90 32.30
CA THR A 7 17.64 -7.84 32.23
C THR A 7 18.39 -7.79 30.91
N ILE A 8 17.74 -7.38 29.82
CA ILE A 8 18.38 -7.23 28.51
C ILE A 8 19.12 -5.89 28.45
N GLU A 9 18.47 -4.79 28.88
CA GLU A 9 19.11 -3.46 28.98
C GLU A 9 20.37 -3.50 29.87
N ALA A 10 20.33 -4.23 30.99
CA ALA A 10 21.49 -4.39 31.87
C ALA A 10 22.63 -5.22 31.25
N LYS A 11 22.33 -6.06 30.26
CA LYS A 11 23.30 -6.93 29.58
C LYS A 11 23.98 -6.23 28.40
N ASP A 12 23.23 -5.41 27.66
CA ASP A 12 23.78 -4.55 26.61
C ASP A 12 24.70 -3.45 27.19
N ILE A 13 24.46 -2.99 28.42
CA ILE A 13 25.35 -2.05 29.12
C ILE A 13 26.62 -2.73 29.66
N SER A 14 26.57 -4.04 29.95
CA SER A 14 27.74 -4.77 30.46
C SER A 14 28.71 -5.22 29.36
N ASP A 15 28.22 -5.44 28.14
CA ASP A 15 29.04 -5.90 27.01
C ASP A 15 29.92 -4.79 26.38
N ASP A 16 29.76 -3.52 26.78
CA ASP A 16 30.58 -2.39 26.31
C ASP A 16 31.94 -2.27 27.04
N LYS A 17 32.27 -3.23 27.92
CA LYS A 17 33.57 -3.34 28.59
C LYS A 17 34.04 -4.79 28.68
N ASN A 18 34.79 -5.20 27.67
CA ASN A 18 35.78 -6.30 27.60
C ASN A 18 35.47 -7.30 26.48
N GLU A 19 36.11 -7.11 25.32
CA GLU A 19 36.26 -8.16 24.32
C GLU A 19 37.52 -8.99 24.58
N SER A 20 37.35 -10.30 24.76
CA SER A 20 38.36 -11.31 24.43
C SER A 20 37.66 -12.44 23.67
N PRO A 21 38.24 -12.95 22.57
CA PRO A 21 37.57 -13.92 21.71
C PRO A 21 37.83 -15.33 22.26
N ASP A 22 36.77 -16.04 22.62
CA ASP A 22 36.62 -17.48 22.45
C ASP A 22 35.38 -17.94 23.22
N THR A 23 34.34 -18.38 22.50
CA THR A 23 33.57 -19.62 22.77
C THR A 23 32.35 -19.75 21.86
N ILE A 24 32.27 -20.93 21.26
CA ILE A 24 31.20 -21.44 20.42
C ILE A 24 30.01 -21.81 21.31
N ASP A 25 29.12 -20.85 21.68
CA ASP A 25 27.76 -21.16 22.18
C ASP A 25 26.78 -19.95 22.14
N ALA A 26 26.94 -19.02 21.19
CA ALA A 26 26.19 -17.75 21.18
C ALA A 26 24.74 -17.81 20.61
N ASP A 27 24.30 -18.94 20.03
CA ASP A 27 23.03 -19.02 19.28
C ASP A 27 21.81 -19.55 20.07
N LYS A 28 22.02 -20.20 21.23
CA LYS A 28 20.92 -20.68 22.10
C LYS A 28 20.10 -19.57 22.80
N PRO A 29 20.68 -18.47 23.32
CA PRO A 29 19.88 -17.46 24.01
C PRO A 29 19.00 -16.65 23.05
N LYS A 30 19.48 -16.38 21.83
CA LYS A 30 18.74 -15.63 20.80
C LYS A 30 17.51 -16.39 20.31
N SER A 31 17.62 -17.70 20.07
CA SER A 31 16.50 -18.55 19.65
C SER A 31 15.45 -18.73 20.76
N SER A 32 15.86 -18.91 22.01
CA SER A 32 14.94 -18.97 23.17
C SER A 32 14.20 -17.65 23.41
N LEU A 33 14.89 -16.52 23.25
CA LEU A 33 14.28 -15.19 23.35
C LEU A 33 13.28 -14.96 22.21
N ALA A 34 13.64 -15.31 20.98
CA ALA A 34 12.74 -15.21 19.84
C ALA A 34 11.47 -16.05 20.02
N LEU A 35 11.58 -17.28 20.52
CA LEU A 35 10.41 -18.14 20.76
C LEU A 35 9.53 -17.58 21.89
N SER A 36 10.15 -16.94 22.89
CA SER A 36 9.45 -16.22 23.95
C SER A 36 8.71 -14.99 23.41
N THR A 37 9.32 -14.18 22.54
CA THR A 37 8.66 -13.01 21.94
C THR A 37 7.46 -13.40 21.07
N HIS A 38 7.55 -14.52 20.34
CA HIS A 38 6.41 -15.04 19.57
C HIS A 38 5.23 -15.43 20.48
N LYS A 39 5.50 -16.17 21.56
CA LYS A 39 4.46 -16.56 22.53
C LYS A 39 3.83 -15.33 23.20
N LEU A 40 4.65 -14.36 23.55
CA LEU A 40 4.20 -13.10 24.18
C LEU A 40 3.32 -12.28 23.23
N TYR A 41 3.71 -12.16 21.96
CA TYR A 41 2.90 -11.50 20.95
C TYR A 41 1.54 -12.18 20.79
N HIS A 42 1.52 -13.51 20.68
CA HIS A 42 0.29 -14.29 20.53
C HIS A 42 -0.66 -14.14 21.72
N LEU A 43 -0.11 -14.09 22.94
CA LEU A 43 -0.88 -13.81 24.15
C LEU A 43 -1.46 -12.40 24.16
N LEU A 44 -0.67 -11.38 23.77
CA LEU A 44 -1.10 -9.99 23.79
C LEU A 44 -2.10 -9.66 22.68
N SER A 45 -1.97 -10.26 21.50
CA SER A 45 -2.86 -10.01 20.36
C SER A 45 -4.23 -10.67 20.49
N ARG A 46 -4.37 -11.66 21.38
CA ARG A 46 -5.61 -12.39 21.65
C ARG A 46 -6.39 -11.89 22.87
N ILE A 47 -5.97 -10.79 23.49
CA ILE A 47 -6.71 -10.20 24.60
C ILE A 47 -8.07 -9.71 24.06
N PRO A 48 -9.22 -10.20 24.58
CA PRO A 48 -10.53 -9.85 24.07
C PRO A 48 -10.81 -8.34 24.14
N PRO A 49 -11.48 -7.77 23.13
CA PRO A 49 -11.88 -6.36 23.14
C PRO A 49 -13.02 -6.16 24.15
N LEU A 50 -12.75 -5.39 25.22
CA LEU A 50 -13.66 -5.17 26.35
C LEU A 50 -14.90 -4.29 26.07
N GLU A 51 -15.02 -3.71 24.88
CA GLU A 51 -16.09 -2.73 24.56
C GLU A 51 -17.23 -3.31 23.69
N GLY A 52 -17.28 -4.64 23.48
CA GLY A 52 -18.28 -5.29 22.63
C GLY A 52 -19.13 -6.40 23.26
N SER A 53 -18.96 -6.72 24.55
CA SER A 53 -19.70 -7.80 25.22
C SER A 53 -20.63 -7.21 26.29
N ASP A 54 -21.94 -7.34 26.05
CA ASP A 54 -22.97 -7.17 27.06
C ASP A 54 -22.78 -8.31 28.08
N GLY A 55 -21.85 -8.10 29.01
CA GLY A 55 -21.25 -9.17 29.81
C GLY A 55 -21.02 -8.74 31.24
N LYS A 56 -22.11 -8.59 32.01
CA LYS A 56 -22.03 -8.56 33.49
C LYS A 56 -21.22 -9.75 34.04
N SER A 57 -21.10 -10.85 33.30
CA SER A 57 -20.38 -12.07 33.69
C SER A 57 -18.84 -11.99 33.57
N GLU A 58 -18.27 -11.26 32.62
CA GLU A 58 -16.80 -11.18 32.45
C GLU A 58 -16.16 -10.32 33.54
N TYR A 59 -16.85 -9.27 33.99
CA TYR A 59 -16.37 -8.39 35.07
C TYR A 59 -16.30 -9.10 36.43
N ASP A 60 -17.22 -10.04 36.71
CA ASP A 60 -17.23 -10.80 37.95
C ASP A 60 -16.07 -11.82 38.03
N MET A 61 -15.63 -12.40 36.90
CA MET A 61 -14.47 -13.29 36.85
C MET A 61 -13.15 -12.58 37.21
N TRP A 62 -12.99 -11.31 36.87
CA TRP A 62 -11.76 -10.55 37.16
C TRP A 62 -11.74 -9.97 38.57
N ASN A 63 -12.91 -9.82 39.21
CA ASN A 63 -13.04 -9.46 40.62
C ASN A 63 -12.61 -10.61 41.54
N GLY A 64 -12.92 -11.86 41.19
CA GLY A 64 -12.54 -13.05 41.98
C GLY A 64 -11.02 -13.30 42.07
N ALA A 65 -10.23 -12.76 41.13
CA ALA A 65 -8.78 -12.96 41.09
C ALA A 65 -7.98 -11.99 42.00
N GLY A 66 -8.63 -11.07 42.74
CA GLY A 66 -7.95 -10.12 43.64
C GLY A 66 -7.05 -9.08 42.95
N ILE A 67 -7.07 -9.02 41.61
CA ILE A 67 -6.18 -8.17 40.78
C ILE A 67 -6.42 -6.66 40.95
N PHE A 68 -7.57 -6.29 41.54
CA PHE A 68 -8.01 -4.90 41.74
C PHE A 68 -8.22 -4.49 43.21
N ALA A 69 -7.89 -5.35 44.17
CA ALA A 69 -7.89 -4.98 45.59
C ALA A 69 -6.70 -4.05 45.89
N GLY A 70 -6.96 -2.82 46.30
CA GLY A 70 -5.93 -1.89 46.76
C GLY A 70 -5.40 -2.33 48.13
N LYS A 71 -4.07 -2.40 48.30
CA LYS A 71 -3.45 -2.45 49.62
C LYS A 71 -3.29 -1.01 50.13
N GLU A 72 -4.01 -0.65 51.18
CA GLU A 72 -3.69 0.53 51.99
C GLU A 72 -2.63 0.16 53.03
N ASN A 73 -1.74 1.13 53.30
CA ASN A 73 -0.64 1.03 54.23
C ASN A 73 -1.15 1.08 55.68
N ASP A 74 -0.70 0.12 56.48
CA ASP A 74 -1.03 -0.01 57.89
C ASP A 74 -0.06 0.79 58.77
N LYS A 75 -0.59 1.67 59.64
CA LYS A 75 0.08 2.20 60.84
C LYS A 75 -0.95 2.53 61.92
N GLY A 76 -0.93 1.73 63.01
CA GLY A 76 -1.17 2.22 64.38
C GLY A 76 -2.41 1.67 65.11
N HIS A 77 -2.16 0.91 66.18
CA HIS A 77 -3.09 0.36 67.19
C HIS A 77 -4.09 1.40 67.78
N SER A 78 -5.25 1.08 68.36
CA SER A 78 -5.66 0.01 69.28
C SER A 78 -7.21 0.01 69.48
N GLY A 79 -7.81 -1.11 69.90
CA GLY A 79 -9.07 -1.11 70.67
C GLY A 79 -10.26 -1.95 70.13
N LYS A 80 -10.45 -3.13 70.73
CA LYS A 80 -11.71 -3.89 70.99
C LYS A 80 -13.00 -3.48 70.23
N GLN A 81 -13.51 -4.37 69.38
CA GLN A 81 -14.73 -5.20 69.62
C GLN A 81 -15.11 -6.00 68.37
N CYS A 82 -15.44 -7.28 68.55
CA CYS A 82 -16.03 -8.14 67.53
C CYS A 82 -17.42 -7.64 67.13
N LYS A 83 -17.67 -7.52 65.81
CA LYS A 83 -18.98 -7.74 65.17
C LYS A 83 -18.81 -7.88 63.65
N ASP A 84 -19.21 -9.05 63.16
CA ASP A 84 -19.52 -9.44 61.78
C ASP A 84 -18.57 -9.02 60.66
N GLU A 85 -17.74 -9.98 60.23
CA GLU A 85 -17.03 -9.95 58.95
C GLU A 85 -18.02 -9.96 57.78
N SER A 86 -18.44 -8.76 57.34
CA SER A 86 -18.73 -8.52 55.94
C SER A 86 -17.62 -7.62 55.40
N SER A 87 -16.57 -8.24 54.87
CA SER A 87 -15.52 -7.53 54.15
C SER A 87 -16.18 -6.78 53.00
N ASN A 88 -16.38 -5.48 53.20
CA ASN A 88 -16.93 -4.56 52.22
C ASN A 88 -15.91 -4.40 51.08
N ILE A 89 -15.89 -5.38 50.16
CA ILE A 89 -15.17 -5.27 48.89
C ILE A 89 -15.87 -4.14 48.15
N LYS A 90 -15.28 -2.95 48.18
CA LYS A 90 -15.75 -1.79 47.43
C LYS A 90 -15.54 -2.09 45.95
N VAL A 91 -16.52 -2.77 45.34
CA VAL A 91 -16.53 -3.17 43.94
C VAL A 91 -16.29 -1.92 43.11
N LEU A 92 -15.16 -1.88 42.40
CA LEU A 92 -14.85 -0.78 41.50
C LEU A 92 -15.91 -0.77 40.39
N SER A 93 -16.42 0.41 40.04
CA SER A 93 -17.33 0.52 38.91
C SER A 93 -16.69 -0.06 37.63
N PRO A 94 -17.48 -0.66 36.72
CA PRO A 94 -16.96 -1.26 35.48
C PRO A 94 -16.06 -0.30 34.68
N ALA A 95 -16.41 0.99 34.64
CA ALA A 95 -15.60 2.04 34.00
C ALA A 95 -14.20 2.23 34.64
N ASN A 96 -14.09 2.12 35.96
CA ASN A 96 -12.81 2.24 36.67
C ASN A 96 -11.94 1.00 36.47
N ILE A 97 -12.56 -0.18 36.39
CA ILE A 97 -11.87 -1.42 36.05
C ILE A 97 -11.35 -1.37 34.60
N ALA A 98 -12.18 -0.94 33.64
CA ALA A 98 -11.77 -0.75 32.24
C ALA A 98 -10.58 0.20 32.11
N LYS A 99 -10.61 1.35 32.80
CA LYS A 99 -9.47 2.29 32.84
C LYS A 99 -8.20 1.65 33.40
N LYS A 100 -8.30 0.92 34.51
CA LYS A 100 -7.15 0.21 35.10
C LYS A 100 -6.63 -0.91 34.19
N MET A 101 -7.51 -1.59 33.45
CA MET A 101 -7.13 -2.59 32.44
C MET A 101 -6.42 -1.95 31.26
N LYS A 102 -6.94 -0.85 30.68
CA LYS A 102 -6.27 -0.10 29.59
C LYS A 102 -4.86 0.33 30.00
N LEU A 103 -4.66 0.77 31.25
CA LEU A 103 -3.33 1.14 31.78
C LEU A 103 -2.39 -0.07 31.87
N LYS A 104 -2.85 -1.20 32.39
CA LYS A 104 -2.05 -2.44 32.46
C LYS A 104 -1.72 -2.97 31.06
N PHE A 105 -2.68 -2.91 30.14
CA PHE A 105 -2.51 -3.28 28.73
C PHE A 105 -1.47 -2.40 28.04
N THR A 106 -1.58 -1.08 28.22
CA THR A 106 -0.60 -0.10 27.71
C THR A 106 0.80 -0.40 28.24
N LYS A 107 0.94 -0.61 29.55
CA LYS A 107 2.23 -0.94 30.16
C LYS A 107 2.81 -2.26 29.62
N ALA A 108 1.97 -3.28 29.41
CA ALA A 108 2.39 -4.56 28.87
C ALA A 108 2.88 -4.44 27.42
N TRP A 109 2.14 -3.73 26.56
CA TRP A 109 2.53 -3.50 25.16
C TRP A 109 3.80 -2.66 25.03
N ILE A 110 3.93 -1.57 25.78
CA ILE A 110 5.15 -0.75 25.75
C ILE A 110 6.36 -1.59 26.23
N SER A 111 6.19 -2.40 27.28
CA SER A 111 7.26 -3.29 27.75
C SER A 111 7.62 -4.38 26.73
N PHE A 112 6.66 -4.81 25.91
CA PHE A 112 6.90 -5.77 24.82
C PHE A 112 7.65 -5.13 23.65
N LEU A 113 7.24 -3.93 23.23
CA LEU A 113 7.86 -3.20 22.11
C LEU A 113 9.31 -2.77 22.41
N ARG A 114 9.72 -2.72 23.68
CA ARG A 114 11.11 -2.49 24.08
C ARG A 114 12.03 -3.68 23.87
N LEU A 115 11.50 -4.89 23.69
CA LEU A 115 12.31 -6.08 23.46
C LEU A 115 12.87 -6.07 22.03
N PRO A 116 14.03 -6.72 21.77
CA PRO A 116 14.51 -6.93 20.41
C PRO A 116 13.57 -7.91 19.70
N LEU A 117 12.68 -7.36 18.87
CA LEU A 117 11.66 -8.12 18.15
C LEU A 117 12.25 -8.78 16.90
N PRO A 118 12.03 -10.09 16.69
CA PRO A 118 12.30 -10.74 15.40
C PRO A 118 11.53 -10.05 14.27
N ILE A 119 12.10 -10.02 13.06
CA ILE A 119 11.57 -9.29 11.91
C ILE A 119 10.12 -9.70 11.59
N ASP A 120 9.81 -10.99 11.71
CA ASP A 120 8.47 -11.51 11.40
C ASP A 120 7.42 -10.99 12.39
N VAL A 121 7.72 -11.05 13.69
CA VAL A 121 6.87 -10.53 14.76
C VAL A 121 6.71 -9.02 14.62
N TYR A 122 7.81 -8.31 14.35
CA TYR A 122 7.80 -6.87 14.16
C TYR A 122 6.87 -6.43 13.01
N LYS A 123 6.94 -7.11 11.86
CA LYS A 123 6.03 -6.90 10.73
C LYS A 123 4.57 -7.20 11.09
N GLU A 124 4.33 -8.29 11.81
CA GLU A 124 2.97 -8.68 12.23
C GLU A 124 2.37 -7.68 13.22
N VAL A 125 3.17 -7.17 14.16
CA VAL A 125 2.79 -6.09 15.07
C VAL A 125 2.34 -4.87 14.27
N LEU A 126 3.15 -4.37 13.33
CA LEU A 126 2.83 -3.16 12.56
C LEU A 126 1.51 -3.26 11.77
N VAL A 127 1.22 -4.43 11.20
CA VAL A 127 -0.01 -4.64 10.40
C VAL A 127 -1.28 -4.63 11.25
N ASN A 128 -1.19 -5.06 12.50
CA ASN A 128 -2.32 -5.24 13.40
C ASN A 128 -2.46 -4.10 14.43
N LEU A 129 -1.44 -3.25 14.57
CA LEU A 129 -1.36 -2.25 15.64
C LEU A 129 -2.55 -1.26 15.64
N HIS A 130 -2.96 -0.76 14.46
CA HIS A 130 -4.07 0.19 14.35
C HIS A 130 -5.44 -0.41 14.69
N GLN A 131 -5.64 -1.71 14.46
CA GLN A 131 -6.91 -2.39 14.72
C GLN A 131 -7.00 -2.98 16.12
N VAL A 132 -5.91 -3.57 16.61
CA VAL A 132 -5.90 -4.41 17.81
C VAL A 132 -5.33 -3.69 19.03
N VAL A 133 -4.49 -2.66 18.84
CA VAL A 133 -3.75 -2.06 19.95
C VAL A 133 -4.19 -0.62 20.19
N ILE A 134 -4.12 0.25 19.17
CA ILE A 134 -4.40 1.70 19.31
C ILE A 134 -5.72 2.01 20.03
N PRO A 135 -6.88 1.38 19.69
CA PRO A 135 -8.16 1.70 20.32
C PRO A 135 -8.20 1.41 21.84
N TYR A 136 -7.37 0.49 22.32
CA TYR A 136 -7.38 0.04 23.72
C TYR A 136 -6.24 0.63 24.56
N LEU A 137 -5.37 1.44 23.96
CA LEU A 137 -4.32 2.15 24.69
C LEU A 137 -4.91 3.33 25.47
N SER A 138 -4.35 3.57 26.66
CA SER A 138 -4.70 4.75 27.46
C SER A 138 -4.12 6.04 26.88
N ASN A 139 -2.92 5.95 26.31
CA ASN A 139 -2.25 7.05 25.62
C ASN A 139 -1.59 6.54 24.33
N PRO A 140 -2.29 6.60 23.18
CA PRO A 140 -1.77 6.13 21.89
C PRO A 140 -0.52 6.89 21.39
N LEU A 141 -0.31 8.13 21.82
CA LEU A 141 0.84 8.95 21.41
C LEU A 141 2.19 8.37 21.85
N MET A 142 2.20 7.48 22.85
CA MET A 142 3.43 6.78 23.26
C MET A 142 4.01 5.88 22.15
N LEU A 143 3.24 5.54 21.13
CA LEU A 143 3.70 4.78 19.97
C LEU A 143 4.35 5.65 18.88
N CYS A 144 4.32 6.99 19.03
CA CYS A 144 4.84 7.91 18.02
C CYS A 144 6.29 7.59 17.64
N ASP A 145 7.22 7.59 18.60
CA ASP A 145 8.64 7.35 18.31
C ASP A 145 8.89 5.99 17.65
N PHE A 146 8.16 4.97 18.09
CA PHE A 146 8.22 3.64 17.50
C PHE A 146 7.75 3.65 16.04
N LEU A 147 6.59 4.28 15.77
CA LEU A 147 6.00 4.34 14.43
C LEU A 147 6.77 5.24 13.48
N THR A 148 7.25 6.39 13.94
CA THR A 148 8.10 7.31 13.17
C THR A 148 9.39 6.61 12.75
N ARG A 149 10.11 5.97 13.70
CA ARG A 149 11.30 5.17 13.35
C ARG A 149 10.98 4.04 12.40
N SER A 150 9.86 3.34 12.60
CA SER A 150 9.42 2.25 11.72
C SER A 150 9.10 2.75 10.31
N TYR A 151 8.57 3.97 10.20
CA TYR A 151 8.25 4.60 8.93
C TYR A 151 9.50 5.14 8.22
N ASP A 152 10.51 5.60 8.95
CA ASP A 152 11.77 6.09 8.38
C ASP A 152 12.68 4.98 7.83
N ILE A 153 12.47 3.72 8.23
CA ILE A 153 13.22 2.55 7.72
C ILE A 153 13.08 2.38 6.19
N GLY A 154 11.93 2.72 5.62
CA GLY A 154 11.65 2.57 4.19
C GLY A 154 11.03 1.22 3.80
N GLY A 155 10.56 1.16 2.54
CA GLY A 155 10.04 -0.04 1.90
C GLY A 155 8.76 -0.60 2.54
N VAL A 156 8.67 -1.93 2.63
CA VAL A 156 7.44 -2.63 3.09
C VAL A 156 7.12 -2.33 4.56
N VAL A 157 8.13 -2.07 5.39
CA VAL A 157 7.95 -1.74 6.82
C VAL A 157 7.23 -0.39 6.96
N SER A 158 7.65 0.61 6.19
CA SER A 158 6.99 1.92 6.17
C SER A 158 5.53 1.82 5.74
N VAL A 159 5.23 0.98 4.75
CA VAL A 159 3.85 0.73 4.31
C VAL A 159 2.99 0.15 5.44
N MET A 160 3.55 -0.77 6.24
CA MET A 160 2.84 -1.35 7.39
C MET A 160 2.65 -0.33 8.51
N ALA A 161 3.68 0.47 8.82
CA ALA A 161 3.64 1.50 9.85
C ALA A 161 2.67 2.64 9.51
N LEU A 162 2.54 3.00 8.21
CA LEU A 162 1.72 4.11 7.72
C LEU A 162 0.26 4.01 8.18
N SER A 163 -0.30 2.80 8.24
CA SER A 163 -1.69 2.58 8.70
C SER A 163 -1.90 3.08 10.12
N SER A 164 -0.94 2.78 11.00
CA SER A 164 -0.98 3.15 12.41
C SER A 164 -0.62 4.61 12.62
N LEU A 165 0.37 5.11 11.88
CA LEU A 165 0.77 6.52 11.90
C LEU A 165 -0.39 7.42 11.46
N PHE A 166 -1.09 7.06 10.38
CA PHE A 166 -2.24 7.82 9.88
C PHE A 166 -3.37 7.91 10.91
N VAL A 167 -3.63 6.84 11.67
CA VAL A 167 -4.62 6.86 12.77
C VAL A 167 -4.16 7.81 13.88
N LEU A 168 -2.88 7.82 14.26
CA LEU A 168 -2.37 8.77 15.24
C LEU A 168 -2.48 10.22 14.76
N MET A 169 -2.19 10.48 13.49
CA MET A 169 -2.31 11.82 12.91
C MET A 169 -3.75 12.32 12.88
N THR A 170 -4.68 11.46 12.43
CA THR A 170 -6.09 11.86 12.22
C THR A 170 -6.93 11.86 13.48
N GLN A 171 -6.70 10.92 14.41
CA GLN A 171 -7.54 10.75 15.61
C GLN A 171 -6.91 11.29 16.89
N HIS A 172 -5.58 11.38 16.94
CA HIS A 172 -4.84 11.78 18.15
C HIS A 172 -4.03 13.06 17.96
N GLY A 173 -4.15 13.74 16.82
CA GLY A 173 -3.54 15.05 16.57
C GLY A 173 -2.01 15.01 16.46
N LEU A 174 -1.43 13.87 16.06
CA LEU A 174 0.00 13.78 15.83
C LEU A 174 0.39 14.54 14.56
N GLU A 175 1.35 15.45 14.66
CA GLU A 175 1.96 16.09 13.50
C GLU A 175 3.25 15.36 13.11
N TYR A 176 3.29 14.85 11.87
CA TYR A 176 4.49 14.25 11.30
C TYR A 176 5.08 15.22 10.25
N PRO A 177 6.32 15.70 10.44
CA PRO A 177 6.93 16.66 9.53
C PRO A 177 7.14 16.05 8.14
N ASN A 178 6.90 16.83 7.09
CA ASN A 178 7.07 16.43 5.68
C ASN A 178 6.37 15.09 5.33
N PHE A 179 5.21 14.82 5.93
CA PHE A 179 4.45 13.59 5.70
C PHE A 179 4.27 13.24 4.22
N TYR A 180 3.89 14.24 3.41
CA TYR A 180 3.63 14.03 1.98
C TYR A 180 4.90 13.80 1.16
N GLU A 181 6.03 14.37 1.53
CA GLU A 181 7.32 14.11 0.88
C GLU A 181 7.71 12.63 1.05
N LYS A 182 7.58 12.12 2.27
CA LYS A 182 7.83 10.70 2.56
C LYS A 182 6.80 9.79 1.88
N LEU A 183 5.52 10.17 1.89
CA LEU A 183 4.47 9.41 1.21
C LEU A 183 4.71 9.37 -0.31
N TYR A 184 5.20 10.46 -0.87
CA TYR A 184 5.57 10.56 -2.28
C TYR A 184 6.79 9.69 -2.60
N ALA A 185 7.84 9.72 -1.77
CA ALA A 185 9.01 8.87 -1.90
C ALA A 185 8.66 7.38 -1.81
N LEU A 186 7.67 7.03 -0.98
CA LEU A 186 7.22 5.66 -0.81
C LEU A 186 6.62 5.09 -2.10
N LEU A 187 6.05 5.90 -3.00
CA LEU A 187 5.48 5.42 -4.28
C LEU A 187 6.55 4.87 -5.23
N GLU A 188 6.85 3.58 -5.08
CA GLU A 188 7.77 2.82 -5.93
C GLU A 188 7.07 1.61 -6.58
N PRO A 189 7.60 1.07 -7.69
CA PRO A 189 7.08 -0.14 -8.33
C PRO A 189 7.00 -1.35 -7.37
N SER A 190 7.92 -1.42 -6.40
CA SER A 190 8.01 -2.47 -5.38
C SER A 190 6.73 -2.61 -4.54
N ILE A 191 6.04 -1.50 -4.26
CA ILE A 191 4.82 -1.48 -3.44
C ILE A 191 3.66 -2.17 -4.14
N PHE A 192 3.59 -2.08 -5.46
CA PHE A 192 2.53 -2.74 -6.22
C PHE A 192 2.63 -4.26 -6.17
N MET A 193 3.75 -4.82 -5.70
CA MET A 193 3.93 -6.26 -5.49
C MET A 193 3.89 -6.65 -4.00
N ALA A 194 3.75 -5.69 -3.09
CA ALA A 194 3.77 -5.93 -1.66
C ALA A 194 2.48 -6.64 -1.17
N LYS A 195 2.62 -7.52 -0.16
CA LYS A 195 1.51 -8.30 0.43
C LYS A 195 0.37 -7.42 0.96
N HIS A 196 0.69 -6.27 1.53
CA HIS A 196 -0.28 -5.36 2.16
C HIS A 196 -0.64 -4.13 1.31
N ARG A 197 -0.36 -4.17 0.00
CA ARG A 197 -0.59 -3.05 -0.93
C ARG A 197 -2.05 -2.55 -0.96
N ALA A 198 -3.03 -3.42 -0.71
CA ALA A 198 -4.43 -3.04 -0.72
C ALA A 198 -4.77 -1.98 0.34
N LYS A 199 -4.27 -2.18 1.57
CA LYS A 199 -4.44 -1.21 2.67
C LYS A 199 -3.69 0.09 2.36
N PHE A 200 -2.50 0.00 1.78
CA PHE A 200 -1.71 1.16 1.36
C PHE A 200 -2.47 2.07 0.40
N PHE A 201 -3.01 1.54 -0.70
CA PHE A 201 -3.71 2.37 -1.68
C PHE A 201 -5.03 2.96 -1.15
N GLN A 202 -5.70 2.27 -0.25
CA GLN A 202 -6.87 2.81 0.45
C GLN A 202 -6.50 3.98 1.37
N LEU A 203 -5.35 3.89 2.06
CA LEU A 203 -4.82 4.97 2.88
C LEU A 203 -4.32 6.13 2.02
N LEU A 204 -3.66 5.86 0.91
CA LEU A 204 -3.21 6.86 -0.05
C LEU A 204 -4.40 7.68 -0.57
N ASP A 205 -5.48 7.01 -1.00
CA ASP A 205 -6.72 7.71 -1.41
C ASP A 205 -7.31 8.54 -0.27
N SER A 206 -7.23 8.06 0.98
CA SER A 206 -7.72 8.80 2.15
C SER A 206 -6.87 10.02 2.47
N CYS A 207 -5.54 9.93 2.33
CA CYS A 207 -4.61 11.05 2.53
C CYS A 207 -4.83 12.14 1.48
N LEU A 208 -5.05 11.73 0.22
CA LEU A 208 -5.27 12.63 -0.91
C LEU A 208 -6.74 13.03 -1.11
N ARG A 209 -7.62 12.72 -0.14
CA ARG A 209 -9.05 13.10 -0.20
C ARG A 209 -9.30 14.53 0.24
N SER A 210 -8.40 15.12 1.03
CA SER A 210 -8.60 16.45 1.61
C SER A 210 -8.76 17.50 0.52
N PRO A 211 -9.83 18.32 0.54
CA PRO A 211 -9.99 19.41 -0.44
C PRO A 211 -8.97 20.54 -0.24
N LEU A 212 -8.32 20.59 0.92
CA LEU A 212 -7.29 21.60 1.26
C LEU A 212 -5.90 21.21 0.75
N LEU A 213 -5.78 20.13 -0.03
CA LEU A 213 -4.52 19.71 -0.62
C LEU A 213 -4.07 20.76 -1.67
N PRO A 214 -2.83 21.30 -1.57
CA PRO A 214 -2.31 22.21 -2.58
C PRO A 214 -2.27 21.58 -3.98
N ALA A 215 -2.55 22.38 -5.01
CA ALA A 215 -2.62 21.91 -6.40
C ALA A 215 -1.31 21.27 -6.88
N TYR A 216 -0.16 21.87 -6.55
CA TYR A 216 1.16 21.32 -6.92
C TYR A 216 1.36 19.90 -6.38
N LEU A 217 0.86 19.63 -5.18
CA LEU A 217 1.02 18.34 -4.52
C LEU A 217 0.13 17.29 -5.18
N ALA A 218 -1.15 17.63 -5.42
CA ALA A 218 -2.07 16.78 -6.17
C ALA A 218 -1.51 16.44 -7.57
N ALA A 219 -0.95 17.44 -8.26
CA ALA A 219 -0.33 17.25 -9.57
C ALA A 219 0.90 16.35 -9.52
N ALA A 220 1.79 16.55 -8.54
CA ALA A 220 2.97 15.71 -8.34
C ALA A 220 2.59 14.24 -8.12
N PHE A 221 1.64 13.97 -7.22
CA PHE A 221 1.12 12.61 -7.01
C PHE A 221 0.47 12.04 -8.28
N CYS A 222 -0.34 12.83 -8.98
CA CYS A 222 -1.00 12.41 -10.21
C CYS A 222 0.02 12.01 -11.30
N LYS A 223 1.02 12.87 -11.56
CA LYS A 223 2.08 12.62 -12.54
C LYS A 223 2.99 11.47 -12.14
N LYS A 224 3.39 11.35 -10.86
CA LYS A 224 4.18 10.19 -10.41
C LYS A 224 3.42 8.88 -10.56
N LEU A 225 2.13 8.87 -10.21
CA LEU A 225 1.26 7.71 -10.42
C LEU A 225 1.15 7.37 -11.92
N SER A 226 1.02 8.37 -12.81
CA SER A 226 0.97 8.13 -14.26
C SER A 226 2.26 7.49 -14.77
N ARG A 227 3.45 7.94 -14.33
CA ARG A 227 4.73 7.30 -14.65
C ARG A 227 4.79 5.85 -14.16
N LEU A 228 4.43 5.61 -12.91
CA LEU A 228 4.42 4.27 -12.32
C LEU A 228 3.49 3.30 -13.06
N SER A 229 2.40 3.81 -13.65
CA SER A 229 1.46 2.99 -14.40
C SER A 229 2.09 2.25 -15.59
N LEU A 230 3.20 2.76 -16.14
CA LEU A 230 3.93 2.13 -17.23
C LEU A 230 4.82 0.96 -16.79
N ALA A 231 5.27 0.96 -15.52
CA ALA A 231 6.19 -0.04 -14.99
C ALA A 231 5.49 -1.16 -14.19
N VAL A 232 4.23 -0.93 -13.82
CA VAL A 232 3.49 -1.74 -12.86
C VAL A 232 2.62 -2.81 -13.57
N PRO A 233 2.32 -3.96 -12.92
CA PRO A 233 1.36 -4.95 -13.44
C PRO A 233 -0.01 -4.34 -13.77
N PRO A 234 -0.82 -4.97 -14.64
CA PRO A 234 -2.13 -4.47 -15.05
C PRO A 234 -3.08 -4.30 -13.87
N SER A 235 -2.97 -5.13 -12.83
CA SER A 235 -3.75 -4.96 -11.61
C SER A 235 -3.43 -3.66 -10.88
N GLY A 236 -2.15 -3.25 -10.87
CA GLY A 236 -1.74 -2.00 -10.26
C GLY A 236 -2.08 -0.79 -11.13
N ALA A 237 -2.00 -0.92 -12.46
CA ALA A 237 -2.47 0.11 -13.39
C ALA A 237 -3.96 0.45 -13.17
N LEU A 238 -4.82 -0.55 -12.93
CA LEU A 238 -6.24 -0.30 -12.59
C LEU A 238 -6.40 0.56 -11.31
N VAL A 239 -5.63 0.26 -10.27
CA VAL A 239 -5.65 1.04 -9.01
C VAL A 239 -5.16 2.47 -9.26
N ILE A 240 -4.10 2.63 -10.04
CA ILE A 240 -3.55 3.93 -10.42
C ILE A 240 -4.58 4.75 -11.19
N VAL A 241 -5.23 4.17 -12.20
CA VAL A 241 -6.27 4.86 -12.99
C VAL A 241 -7.43 5.31 -12.10
N ALA A 242 -7.85 4.49 -11.13
CA ALA A 242 -8.85 4.89 -10.14
C ALA A 242 -8.40 6.08 -9.27
N LEU A 243 -7.15 6.08 -8.81
CA LEU A 243 -6.59 7.19 -8.04
C LEU A 243 -6.49 8.47 -8.86
N ILE A 244 -5.99 8.39 -10.10
CA ILE A 244 -5.89 9.52 -11.03
C ILE A 244 -7.28 10.09 -11.31
N HIS A 245 -8.26 9.24 -11.62
CA HIS A 245 -9.65 9.64 -11.84
C HIS A 245 -10.21 10.43 -10.65
N ASN A 246 -10.00 9.91 -9.43
CA ASN A 246 -10.47 10.58 -8.21
C ASN A 246 -9.74 11.90 -7.96
N LEU A 247 -8.43 11.98 -8.20
CA LEU A 247 -7.64 13.20 -8.05
C LEU A 247 -8.11 14.32 -9.00
N LEU A 248 -8.26 14.01 -10.29
CA LEU A 248 -8.73 14.96 -11.30
C LEU A 248 -10.16 15.46 -10.99
N ARG A 249 -11.03 14.57 -10.52
CA ARG A 249 -12.40 14.92 -10.12
C ARG A 249 -12.44 15.79 -8.85
N ARG A 250 -11.56 15.54 -7.88
CA ARG A 250 -11.51 16.26 -6.59
C ARG A 250 -10.85 17.63 -6.72
N HIS A 251 -9.81 17.75 -7.56
CA HIS A 251 -9.01 18.95 -7.74
C HIS A 251 -9.01 19.42 -9.21
N PRO A 252 -10.01 20.24 -9.63
CA PRO A 252 -10.07 20.72 -11.00
C PRO A 252 -8.85 21.53 -11.46
N SER A 253 -8.10 22.13 -10.53
CA SER A 253 -6.88 22.89 -10.82
C SER A 253 -5.76 22.07 -11.48
N ILE A 254 -5.78 20.74 -11.33
CA ILE A 254 -4.82 19.84 -11.98
C ILE A 254 -5.30 19.28 -13.32
N ASN A 255 -6.49 19.67 -13.80
CA ASN A 255 -6.99 19.24 -15.10
C ASN A 255 -6.17 19.83 -16.26
N CYS A 256 -5.38 20.88 -16.00
CA CYS A 256 -4.36 21.37 -16.93
C CYS A 256 -3.37 20.27 -17.35
N LEU A 257 -3.17 19.22 -16.56
CA LEU A 257 -2.30 18.10 -16.93
C LEU A 257 -2.89 17.21 -18.04
N VAL A 258 -4.22 17.23 -18.21
CA VAL A 258 -4.95 16.47 -19.24
C VAL A 258 -5.18 17.33 -20.47
N HIS A 259 -5.58 18.58 -20.27
CA HIS A 259 -5.83 19.54 -21.32
C HIS A 259 -5.18 20.87 -20.96
N GLN A 260 -4.11 21.22 -21.67
CA GLN A 260 -3.53 22.56 -21.61
C GLN A 260 -4.21 23.38 -22.71
N GLU A 261 -4.89 24.44 -22.33
CA GLU A 261 -5.31 25.47 -23.28
C GLU A 261 -4.05 26.23 -23.68
N ASP A 262 -3.73 26.30 -24.97
CA ASP A 262 -2.61 27.10 -25.49
C ASP A 262 -2.89 28.59 -25.22
N GLY A 263 -2.54 29.04 -24.01
CA GLY A 263 -2.85 30.35 -23.48
C GLY A 263 -1.61 31.07 -22.96
N ASP A 264 -1.16 32.04 -23.76
CA ASP A 264 -0.08 33.02 -23.59
C ASP A 264 -0.22 33.97 -22.37
N GLU A 265 -0.83 33.48 -21.27
CA GLU A 265 -1.27 34.25 -20.11
C GLU A 265 -0.59 33.79 -18.80
N THR A 266 -0.35 32.48 -18.60
CA THR A 266 0.23 31.99 -17.32
C THR A 266 1.72 32.26 -17.14
N THR A 267 2.44 32.63 -18.20
CA THR A 267 3.83 33.07 -18.11
C THR A 267 3.95 34.52 -17.63
N LYS A 268 2.88 35.33 -17.73
CA LYS A 268 2.90 36.74 -17.30
C LYS A 268 2.68 36.86 -15.79
N ASP A 269 1.77 36.08 -15.22
CA ASP A 269 1.39 36.20 -13.80
C ASP A 269 2.51 35.80 -12.82
N ILE A 270 3.41 34.88 -13.19
CA ILE A 270 4.58 34.54 -12.37
C ILE A 270 5.64 35.65 -12.47
N THR A 271 5.78 36.27 -13.65
CA THR A 271 6.75 37.36 -13.84
C THR A 271 6.32 38.69 -13.21
N GLU A 272 5.05 38.87 -12.88
CA GLU A 272 4.57 40.09 -12.21
C GLU A 272 4.72 40.00 -10.68
N ALA A 273 4.49 38.83 -10.08
CA ALA A 273 4.70 38.61 -8.64
C ALA A 273 6.18 38.68 -8.21
N GLU A 274 7.12 38.41 -9.13
CA GLU A 274 8.57 38.48 -8.89
C GLU A 274 9.18 39.87 -9.18
N ARG A 275 8.43 40.80 -9.78
CA ARG A 275 8.91 42.16 -10.10
C ARG A 275 8.69 43.19 -9.00
N GLU A 276 7.89 42.89 -7.98
CA GLU A 276 7.56 43.87 -6.92
C GLU A 276 8.49 43.83 -5.70
N THR A 277 9.50 42.94 -5.65
CA THR A 277 10.31 42.73 -4.44
C THR A 277 11.83 42.78 -4.58
N ASP A 278 12.42 43.05 -5.75
CA ASP A 278 13.89 43.09 -5.83
C ASP A 278 14.43 44.25 -6.68
N ASP A 279 14.46 45.42 -6.03
CA ASP A 279 15.18 46.60 -6.50
C ASP A 279 16.52 46.66 -5.75
N SER A 280 17.49 45.80 -6.11
CA SER A 280 18.94 46.08 -6.06
C SER A 280 19.84 44.85 -6.29
N ILE A 281 20.90 45.09 -7.06
CA ILE A 281 22.15 44.31 -7.25
C ILE A 281 22.18 43.41 -8.50
N GLU A 282 22.88 43.94 -9.50
CA GLU A 282 23.45 43.25 -10.66
C GLU A 282 24.36 42.09 -10.22
N ASP A 283 23.97 40.85 -10.53
CA ASP A 283 24.84 39.77 -11.02
C ASP A 283 24.14 38.42 -10.82
N SER A 284 23.63 37.83 -11.90
CA SER A 284 23.45 36.37 -12.09
C SER A 284 22.77 36.12 -13.43
N SER A 285 23.54 35.65 -14.39
CA SER A 285 23.15 35.26 -15.75
C SER A 285 22.22 34.03 -15.84
N ALA A 286 21.36 33.78 -14.85
CA ALA A 286 20.40 32.67 -14.84
C ALA A 286 18.97 33.08 -15.22
N SER A 287 18.64 34.38 -15.20
CA SER A 287 17.28 34.90 -15.43
C SER A 287 16.92 35.13 -16.91
N ARG A 288 17.82 34.83 -17.86
CA ARG A 288 17.58 34.97 -19.31
C ARG A 288 17.25 33.67 -20.05
N GLU A 289 17.16 32.52 -19.36
CA GLU A 289 16.92 31.22 -20.01
C GLU A 289 15.45 30.77 -20.09
N ILE A 290 14.49 31.56 -19.57
CA ILE A 290 13.08 31.14 -19.51
C ILE A 290 12.32 31.38 -20.84
N SER A 291 12.91 32.09 -21.81
CA SER A 291 12.27 32.39 -23.10
C SER A 291 12.48 31.33 -24.20
N ASN A 292 13.22 30.25 -23.94
CA ASN A 292 13.54 29.23 -24.95
C ASN A 292 13.37 27.78 -24.43
N ILE A 293 12.28 27.49 -23.72
CA ILE A 293 11.90 26.08 -23.52
C ILE A 293 11.29 25.61 -24.84
N ASN A 294 11.98 24.71 -25.56
CA ASN A 294 11.44 24.14 -26.79
C ASN A 294 10.03 23.58 -26.51
N PRO A 295 9.03 23.90 -27.34
CA PRO A 295 7.68 23.38 -27.15
C PRO A 295 7.73 21.85 -27.16
N GLY A 296 7.19 21.24 -26.10
CA GLY A 296 7.12 19.78 -25.95
C GLY A 296 8.17 19.12 -25.04
N ILE A 297 9.06 19.87 -24.38
CA ILE A 297 9.92 19.31 -23.33
C ILE A 297 9.11 19.19 -22.02
N ASP A 298 8.98 17.97 -21.49
CA ASP A 298 8.41 17.73 -20.16
C ASP A 298 9.36 18.25 -19.07
N LEU A 299 8.87 19.17 -18.22
CA LEU A 299 9.63 19.77 -17.13
C LEU A 299 9.57 18.97 -15.82
N PHE A 300 8.83 17.86 -15.81
CA PHE A 300 8.71 16.99 -14.64
C PHE A 300 10.02 16.22 -14.37
N ASP A 301 10.54 16.33 -13.14
CA ASP A 301 11.66 15.52 -12.66
C ASP A 301 11.19 14.34 -11.80
N ASP A 302 11.36 13.12 -12.32
CA ASP A 302 10.96 11.87 -11.68
C ASP A 302 11.87 11.47 -10.51
N LYS A 303 13.11 11.97 -10.47
CA LYS A 303 14.09 11.62 -9.41
C LYS A 303 13.91 12.45 -8.15
N GLN A 304 13.19 13.55 -8.25
CA GLN A 304 13.00 14.47 -7.14
C GLN A 304 12.09 13.84 -6.07
N THR A 305 12.49 13.89 -4.80
CA THR A 305 11.69 13.37 -3.68
C THR A 305 10.66 14.37 -3.17
N ASP A 306 10.97 15.66 -3.29
CA ASP A 306 10.10 16.76 -2.89
C ASP A 306 9.05 17.05 -3.98
N PRO A 307 7.75 16.84 -3.69
CA PRO A 307 6.68 17.11 -4.65
C PRO A 307 6.63 18.55 -5.16
N LEU A 308 7.09 19.52 -4.36
CA LEU A 308 7.09 20.93 -4.75
C LEU A 308 8.09 21.19 -5.88
N LYS A 309 9.27 20.56 -5.81
CA LYS A 309 10.36 20.74 -6.78
C LYS A 309 10.23 19.88 -8.03
N ALA A 310 9.29 18.93 -8.04
CA ALA A 310 9.08 18.03 -9.17
C ALA A 310 8.45 18.71 -10.41
N ASN A 311 7.99 19.97 -10.29
CA ASN A 311 7.43 20.78 -11.40
C ASN A 311 6.26 20.12 -12.16
N ALA A 312 5.51 19.24 -11.50
CA ALA A 312 4.45 18.46 -12.15
C ALA A 312 3.32 19.30 -12.75
N MET A 313 3.01 20.50 -12.21
CA MET A 313 1.99 21.41 -12.76
C MET A 313 2.28 21.87 -14.19
N ARG A 314 3.55 21.88 -14.59
CA ARG A 314 4.00 22.30 -15.93
C ARG A 314 4.16 21.14 -16.91
N SER A 315 3.73 19.94 -16.51
CA SER A 315 3.79 18.70 -17.29
C SER A 315 2.42 18.34 -17.85
N SER A 316 2.37 17.31 -18.70
CA SER A 316 1.14 16.64 -19.15
C SER A 316 1.13 15.15 -18.79
N LEU A 317 -0.04 14.51 -18.81
CA LEU A 317 -0.23 13.08 -18.49
C LEU A 317 -0.18 12.16 -19.74
N TRP A 318 0.88 12.26 -20.56
CA TRP A 318 1.02 11.41 -21.74
C TRP A 318 1.04 9.92 -21.41
N GLU A 319 1.48 9.53 -20.21
CA GLU A 319 1.49 8.13 -19.81
C GLU A 319 0.08 7.53 -19.77
N VAL A 320 -0.91 8.33 -19.33
CA VAL A 320 -2.31 7.90 -19.34
C VAL A 320 -2.82 7.72 -20.77
N ASP A 321 -2.42 8.60 -21.69
CA ASP A 321 -2.76 8.44 -23.11
C ASP A 321 -2.19 7.13 -23.69
N THR A 322 -0.95 6.78 -23.35
CA THR A 322 -0.36 5.49 -23.80
C THR A 322 -1.13 4.27 -23.26
N LEU A 323 -1.69 4.36 -22.05
CA LEU A 323 -2.50 3.28 -21.48
C LEU A 323 -3.82 3.04 -22.23
N ARG A 324 -4.28 3.95 -23.09
CA ARG A 324 -5.46 3.73 -23.94
C ARG A 324 -5.29 2.51 -24.84
N ARG A 325 -4.04 2.21 -25.24
CA ARG A 325 -3.68 1.06 -26.10
C ARG A 325 -3.07 -0.10 -25.29
N HIS A 326 -3.33 -0.14 -23.98
CA HIS A 326 -2.80 -1.18 -23.11
C HIS A 326 -3.32 -2.57 -23.51
N TYR A 327 -2.45 -3.59 -23.46
CA TYR A 327 -2.77 -4.96 -23.88
C TYR A 327 -3.93 -5.60 -23.09
N CYS A 328 -4.08 -5.23 -21.81
CA CYS A 328 -5.16 -5.69 -20.94
C CYS A 328 -6.43 -4.84 -21.19
N PRO A 329 -7.51 -5.39 -21.76
CA PRO A 329 -8.70 -4.62 -22.13
C PRO A 329 -9.40 -3.89 -20.96
N PRO A 330 -9.49 -4.45 -19.73
CA PRO A 330 -10.00 -3.73 -18.57
C PRO A 330 -9.28 -2.40 -18.28
N VAL A 331 -7.96 -2.34 -18.46
CA VAL A 331 -7.17 -1.12 -18.25
C VAL A 331 -7.51 -0.09 -19.31
N SER A 332 -7.43 -0.47 -20.59
CA SER A 332 -7.77 0.39 -21.73
C SER A 332 -9.18 0.98 -21.62
N ARG A 333 -10.18 0.14 -21.29
CA ARG A 333 -11.57 0.60 -21.10
C ARG A 333 -11.73 1.56 -19.93
N PHE A 334 -10.99 1.34 -18.84
CA PHE A 334 -11.08 2.21 -17.68
C PHE A 334 -10.44 3.57 -17.97
N VAL A 335 -9.33 3.62 -18.70
CA VAL A 335 -8.70 4.89 -19.10
C VAL A 335 -9.64 5.76 -19.94
N LEU A 336 -10.54 5.18 -20.74
CA LEU A 336 -11.56 5.96 -21.47
C LEU A 336 -12.49 6.76 -20.53
N SER A 337 -12.65 6.35 -19.27
CA SER A 337 -13.45 7.14 -18.33
C SER A 337 -12.82 8.49 -17.99
N LEU A 338 -11.50 8.65 -18.22
CA LEU A 338 -10.75 9.89 -18.03
C LEU A 338 -10.93 10.88 -19.19
N GLU A 339 -11.48 10.45 -20.33
CA GLU A 339 -11.78 11.35 -21.47
C GLU A 339 -13.01 12.22 -21.23
N ASN A 340 -13.92 11.77 -20.37
CA ASN A 340 -15.08 12.55 -19.99
C ASN A 340 -14.67 13.73 -19.10
N ASP A 341 -15.36 14.85 -19.23
CA ASP A 341 -15.16 15.97 -18.33
C ASP A 341 -15.54 15.60 -16.89
N LEU A 342 -14.50 15.37 -16.07
CA LEU A 342 -14.62 14.95 -14.67
C LEU A 342 -15.08 16.09 -13.75
N THR A 343 -15.06 17.35 -14.21
CA THR A 343 -15.53 18.50 -13.43
C THR A 343 -17.05 18.45 -13.23
N ILE A 344 -17.77 17.82 -14.15
CA ILE A 344 -19.24 17.69 -14.10
C ILE A 344 -19.61 16.56 -13.12
N ARG A 345 -19.62 16.88 -11.83
CA ARG A 345 -19.90 15.95 -10.72
C ARG A 345 -21.26 15.25 -10.80
N ALA A 346 -22.21 15.78 -11.55
CA ALA A 346 -23.53 15.17 -11.77
C ALA A 346 -23.48 13.95 -12.71
N LYS A 347 -22.50 13.92 -13.62
CA LYS A 347 -22.33 12.84 -14.61
C LYS A 347 -21.26 11.83 -14.22
N THR A 348 -20.39 12.19 -13.28
CA THR A 348 -19.24 11.37 -12.85
C THR A 348 -19.33 11.02 -11.37
N THR A 349 -19.02 9.78 -11.02
CA THR A 349 -18.99 9.29 -9.64
C THR A 349 -17.56 8.98 -9.22
N GLU A 350 -17.25 9.09 -7.93
CA GLU A 350 -15.95 8.65 -7.43
C GLU A 350 -15.82 7.13 -7.56
N VAL A 351 -14.62 6.68 -7.93
CA VAL A 351 -14.32 5.26 -8.05
C VAL A 351 -13.83 4.75 -6.70
N ALA A 352 -14.45 3.67 -6.21
CA ALA A 352 -14.01 3.03 -4.98
C ALA A 352 -12.68 2.31 -5.19
N VAL A 353 -11.58 2.92 -4.71
CA VAL A 353 -10.22 2.35 -4.82
C VAL A 353 -10.12 0.96 -4.19
N LYS A 354 -10.93 0.69 -3.16
CA LYS A 354 -11.01 -0.62 -2.50
C LYS A 354 -11.26 -1.77 -3.47
N ASP A 355 -12.09 -1.56 -4.48
CA ASP A 355 -12.53 -2.59 -5.42
C ASP A 355 -11.39 -3.09 -6.30
N PHE A 356 -10.43 -2.22 -6.59
CA PHE A 356 -9.24 -2.54 -7.40
C PHE A 356 -8.03 -2.91 -6.54
N SER A 357 -7.97 -2.43 -5.30
CA SER A 357 -6.80 -2.51 -4.41
C SER A 357 -6.32 -3.94 -4.11
N SER A 358 -7.22 -4.93 -4.16
CA SER A 358 -6.94 -6.35 -3.93
C SER A 358 -6.69 -7.15 -5.21
N GLY A 359 -6.90 -6.56 -6.39
CA GLY A 359 -6.79 -7.26 -7.67
C GLY A 359 -5.38 -7.78 -7.95
N SER A 360 -5.26 -8.99 -8.47
CA SER A 360 -3.99 -9.63 -8.84
C SER A 360 -4.07 -10.25 -10.24
N TYR A 361 -2.97 -10.78 -10.77
CA TYR A 361 -3.02 -11.53 -12.02
C TYR A 361 -4.03 -12.69 -11.97
N ALA A 362 -4.16 -13.36 -10.82
CA ALA A 362 -5.13 -14.44 -10.63
C ALA A 362 -6.58 -13.94 -10.73
N THR A 363 -6.88 -12.73 -10.26
CA THR A 363 -8.23 -12.17 -10.37
C THR A 363 -8.55 -11.81 -11.81
N ILE A 364 -7.64 -11.13 -12.49
CA ILE A 364 -7.79 -10.75 -13.92
C ILE A 364 -7.99 -12.01 -14.77
N PHE A 365 -7.15 -13.03 -14.57
CA PHE A 365 -7.24 -14.28 -15.29
C PHE A 365 -8.55 -15.03 -14.98
N GLY A 366 -8.93 -15.09 -13.71
CA GLY A 366 -10.19 -15.70 -13.30
C GLY A 366 -11.41 -15.00 -13.90
N ASP A 367 -11.39 -13.66 -13.99
CA ASP A 367 -12.45 -12.87 -14.62
C ASP A 367 -12.53 -13.12 -16.12
N GLU A 368 -11.39 -13.25 -16.81
CA GLU A 368 -11.38 -13.56 -18.24
C GLU A 368 -11.89 -14.99 -18.53
N ILE A 369 -11.55 -15.99 -17.69
CA ILE A 369 -12.10 -17.35 -17.83
C ILE A 369 -13.62 -17.38 -17.62
N ARG A 370 -14.12 -16.59 -16.66
CA ARG A 370 -15.56 -16.51 -16.38
C ARG A 370 -16.34 -15.78 -17.48
N ARG A 371 -15.65 -15.01 -18.32
CA ARG A 371 -16.28 -14.25 -19.39
C ARG A 371 -16.92 -15.18 -20.41
N ARG A 372 -18.24 -15.05 -20.57
CA ARG A 372 -18.96 -15.78 -21.62
C ARG A 372 -18.64 -15.16 -22.97
N VAL A 373 -17.87 -15.89 -23.77
CA VAL A 373 -17.53 -15.51 -25.14
C VAL A 373 -18.63 -16.03 -26.07
N LYS A 374 -19.32 -15.11 -26.77
CA LYS A 374 -20.39 -15.48 -27.72
C LYS A 374 -19.84 -16.08 -29.02
N GLN A 375 -18.62 -15.73 -29.40
CA GLN A 375 -17.98 -16.15 -30.64
C GLN A 375 -16.48 -16.34 -30.40
N VAL A 376 -15.95 -17.51 -30.76
CA VAL A 376 -14.52 -17.80 -30.66
C VAL A 376 -13.81 -16.91 -31.68
N PRO A 377 -12.85 -16.06 -31.27
CA PRO A 377 -12.03 -15.30 -32.21
C PRO A 377 -11.14 -16.28 -32.97
N LEU A 378 -11.51 -16.61 -34.20
CA LEU A 378 -10.62 -17.29 -35.12
C LEU A 378 -9.69 -16.24 -35.70
N ALA A 379 -8.38 -16.53 -35.74
CA ALA A 379 -7.44 -15.72 -36.50
C ALA A 379 -7.79 -15.87 -37.98
N PHE A 380 -8.65 -14.98 -38.48
CA PHE A 380 -8.96 -14.92 -39.90
C PHE A 380 -7.78 -14.26 -40.60
N TYR A 381 -6.90 -15.08 -41.15
CA TYR A 381 -5.93 -14.62 -42.13
C TYR A 381 -6.68 -14.33 -43.43
N THR A 382 -6.41 -13.17 -44.04
CA THR A 382 -6.97 -12.82 -45.36
C THR A 382 -6.49 -13.76 -46.47
N ALA A 383 -5.30 -14.35 -46.29
CA ALA A 383 -4.80 -15.50 -47.02
C ALA A 383 -4.20 -16.48 -46.01
N THR A 384 -4.52 -17.77 -46.10
CA THR A 384 -3.93 -18.79 -45.22
C THR A 384 -2.41 -18.78 -45.36
N PRO A 385 -1.65 -18.46 -44.29
CA PRO A 385 -0.20 -18.42 -44.36
C PRO A 385 0.33 -19.85 -44.60
N ALA A 386 1.09 -20.03 -45.68
CA ALA A 386 1.68 -21.32 -46.05
C ALA A 386 2.82 -21.75 -45.11
N LYS A 387 3.41 -20.79 -44.38
CA LYS A 387 4.48 -21.02 -43.40
C LYS A 387 4.17 -20.22 -42.14
N LEU A 388 4.29 -20.86 -40.97
CA LEU A 388 4.12 -20.20 -39.66
C LEU A 388 5.34 -19.35 -39.28
N PHE A 389 6.51 -19.74 -39.79
CA PHE A 389 7.79 -19.08 -39.54
C PHE A 389 8.56 -18.91 -40.85
N SER A 390 9.41 -17.87 -40.92
CA SER A 390 10.30 -17.70 -42.06
C SER A 390 11.53 -18.63 -41.92
N GLU A 391 12.11 -19.10 -43.03
CA GLU A 391 13.32 -19.96 -42.99
C GLU A 391 14.53 -19.21 -42.41
N SER A 392 14.51 -17.88 -42.44
CA SER A 392 15.48 -17.01 -41.76
C SER A 392 15.42 -17.09 -40.22
N ASP A 393 14.27 -17.47 -39.64
CA ASP A 393 14.12 -17.60 -38.18
C ASP A 393 14.69 -18.92 -37.65
N PHE A 394 14.96 -19.90 -38.53
CA PHE A 394 15.45 -21.23 -38.18
C PHE A 394 16.61 -21.66 -39.10
N PRO A 395 17.77 -20.99 -39.05
CA PRO A 395 18.94 -21.41 -39.83
C PRO A 395 19.36 -22.82 -39.42
N GLY A 396 19.18 -23.80 -40.32
CA GLY A 396 19.59 -25.20 -40.14
C GLY A 396 18.46 -26.21 -39.99
N TRP A 397 17.19 -25.80 -39.95
CA TRP A 397 16.06 -26.73 -39.93
C TRP A 397 15.61 -27.09 -41.36
N THR A 398 16.34 -27.98 -42.03
CA THR A 398 15.89 -28.55 -43.32
C THR A 398 15.14 -29.86 -43.08
N PHE A 399 13.82 -29.87 -43.27
CA PHE A 399 13.04 -31.10 -43.37
C PHE A 399 13.13 -31.63 -44.81
N LYS A 400 14.04 -32.58 -45.06
CA LYS A 400 14.04 -33.34 -46.30
C LYS A 400 12.95 -34.41 -46.20
N LEU A 401 11.73 -34.10 -46.62
CA LEU A 401 10.84 -35.18 -47.06
C LEU A 401 11.44 -35.71 -48.36
N LYS A 402 11.78 -37.00 -48.38
CA LYS A 402 12.03 -37.69 -49.64
C LYS A 402 10.68 -37.79 -50.33
N ASP A 403 10.47 -36.98 -51.35
CA ASP A 403 9.48 -37.29 -52.38
C ASP A 403 9.98 -38.57 -53.07
N GLU A 404 9.45 -39.72 -52.66
CA GLU A 404 9.49 -40.90 -53.51
C GLU A 404 8.43 -40.70 -54.59
N ASP A 405 8.94 -40.49 -55.80
CA ASP A 405 8.34 -40.75 -57.10
C ASP A 405 6.94 -41.36 -57.06
N ASN A 406 5.97 -40.63 -57.62
CA ASN A 406 5.12 -41.21 -58.65
C ASN A 406 4.50 -40.13 -59.53
N THR A 407 5.10 -39.97 -60.70
CA THR A 407 4.44 -39.53 -61.92
C THR A 407 3.20 -40.38 -62.18
N ALA A 408 2.01 -39.80 -62.05
CA ALA A 408 0.83 -40.24 -62.78
C ALA A 408 -0.10 -39.05 -63.00
N VAL A 409 -0.02 -38.54 -64.22
CA VAL A 409 -1.07 -37.82 -64.93
C VAL A 409 -2.44 -38.40 -64.59
N LEU A 410 -3.38 -37.57 -64.13
CA LEU A 410 -4.72 -37.52 -64.74
C LEU A 410 -5.43 -36.23 -64.37
N ASP A 411 -5.60 -35.42 -65.39
CA ASP A 411 -6.58 -34.37 -65.55
C ASP A 411 -7.99 -34.92 -65.23
N ASN A 412 -8.80 -34.20 -64.45
CA ASN A 412 -10.26 -34.27 -64.52
C ASN A 412 -10.92 -33.16 -63.68
N THR A 413 -11.41 -32.15 -64.39
CA THR A 413 -12.52 -31.28 -63.99
C THR A 413 -13.77 -32.08 -63.63
N SER A 414 -14.36 -31.83 -62.45
CA SER A 414 -15.82 -31.91 -62.27
C SER A 414 -16.26 -31.22 -60.97
N LYS A 415 -17.17 -30.25 -61.14
CA LYS A 415 -18.07 -29.73 -60.10
C LYS A 415 -18.81 -30.89 -59.44
N GLU A 416 -18.99 -30.88 -58.11
CA GLU A 416 -20.30 -31.15 -57.50
C GLU A 416 -20.35 -30.87 -55.99
N ASN A 417 -21.57 -30.55 -55.57
CA ASN A 417 -22.03 -30.18 -54.25
C ASN A 417 -21.89 -31.31 -53.21
N GLY A 418 -21.97 -30.90 -51.93
CA GLY A 418 -22.69 -31.69 -50.93
C GLY A 418 -21.82 -32.31 -49.83
N HIS A 419 -22.07 -31.81 -48.62
CA HIS A 419 -22.00 -32.52 -47.33
C HIS A 419 -21.59 -34.00 -47.36
N ILE A 420 -20.65 -34.39 -46.48
CA ILE A 420 -20.89 -35.42 -45.47
C ILE A 420 -19.87 -35.31 -44.32
N SER A 421 -20.44 -35.38 -43.13
CA SER A 421 -19.84 -35.52 -41.80
C SER A 421 -18.81 -36.66 -41.70
N ALA A 422 -17.69 -36.42 -41.01
CA ALA A 422 -16.84 -37.49 -40.49
C ALA A 422 -16.50 -37.25 -39.01
N LYS A 423 -17.39 -37.73 -38.14
CA LYS A 423 -17.04 -38.24 -36.80
C LYS A 423 -16.07 -39.42 -36.97
N ARG A 424 -14.98 -39.43 -36.22
CA ARG A 424 -14.29 -40.65 -35.72
C ARG A 424 -13.39 -40.22 -34.56
N SER A 425 -13.87 -40.29 -33.32
CA SER A 425 -13.84 -41.46 -32.42
C SER A 425 -12.41 -41.95 -32.11
N ARG A 426 -11.91 -41.42 -30.99
CA ARG A 426 -10.99 -42.02 -30.04
C ARG A 426 -11.14 -43.54 -29.98
N VAL A 427 -10.03 -44.28 -30.05
CA VAL A 427 -9.93 -45.64 -29.53
C VAL A 427 -8.68 -45.70 -28.64
N GLU A 428 -8.89 -46.26 -27.46
CA GLU A 428 -8.02 -46.30 -26.32
C GLU A 428 -6.80 -47.20 -26.52
N SER A 429 -5.77 -46.87 -25.75
CA SER A 429 -4.75 -47.78 -25.25
C SER A 429 -5.34 -49.10 -24.72
N SER A 430 -4.99 -50.19 -25.38
CA SER A 430 -3.97 -51.12 -24.87
C SER A 430 -3.13 -51.64 -26.04
#